data_AF-A0A8J6TDV4-F1
#
_entry.id   AF-A0A8J6TDV4-F1
#
_cell.length_a   1.000
_cell.length_b   1.000
_cell.length_c   1.000
_cell.angle_alpha   90.00
_cell.angle_beta   90.00
_cell.angle_gamma   90.00
#
_symmetry.space_group_name_H-M   'P 1'
#
loop_
_entity.id
_entity.type
_entity.pdbx_description
1 polymer ?
#
loop_
_entity_poly.entity_id
_entity_poly.type
_entity_poly.pdbx_seq_one_letter_code
_entity_poly.pdbx_strand_id
1 'polypeptide(L)'
;MTGNNVKRISWDKSVVTLSLLLFLFALPHTLEDFATGEPAKAGVPVFVLAYVIAGIFALQGLGLFWLGRQLRRGFVIHIFLGLFWPIAAGAAQLPTILSENPYRSGFISVFFVGGMIVIGVLLFLMSILALRADRSQ
;
A
#
# COMPACT_ATOMS: atom_id res chain seq x y z
N MET A 1 0.07 -29.86 -14.36
CA MET A 1 -0.47 -28.85 -13.42
C MET A 1 -1.97 -28.80 -13.60
N THR A 2 -2.76 -28.92 -12.53
CA THR A 2 -4.23 -28.79 -12.61
C THR A 2 -4.62 -27.33 -12.87
N GLY A 3 -5.79 -27.07 -13.46
CA GLY A 3 -6.26 -25.71 -13.73
C GLY A 3 -6.34 -24.81 -12.48
N ASN A 4 -6.51 -25.43 -11.30
CA ASN A 4 -6.53 -24.76 -10.00
C ASN A 4 -5.17 -24.15 -9.60
N ASN A 5 -4.07 -24.86 -9.90
CA ASN A 5 -2.71 -24.37 -9.63
C ASN A 5 -2.35 -23.17 -10.51
N VAL A 6 -2.80 -23.15 -11.77
CA VAL A 6 -2.55 -22.03 -12.70
C VAL A 6 -3.27 -20.77 -12.25
N LYS A 7 -4.54 -20.88 -11.81
CA LYS A 7 -5.29 -19.75 -11.27
C LYS A 7 -4.65 -19.17 -10.02
N ARG A 8 -4.22 -20.01 -9.07
CA ARG A 8 -3.55 -19.57 -7.84
C ARG A 8 -2.25 -18.79 -8.13
N ILE A 9 -1.41 -19.32 -9.01
CA ILE A 9 -0.16 -18.65 -9.43
C ILE A 9 -0.46 -17.27 -10.06
N SER A 10 -1.54 -17.15 -10.83
CA SER A 10 -1.95 -15.88 -11.41
C SER A 10 -2.33 -14.85 -10.33
N TRP A 11 -3.13 -15.25 -9.34
CA TRP A 11 -3.50 -14.39 -8.22
C TRP A 11 -2.29 -13.94 -7.39
N ASP A 12 -1.39 -14.86 -7.06
CA ASP A 12 -0.15 -14.55 -6.33
C ASP A 12 0.68 -13.50 -7.07
N LYS A 13 0.87 -13.68 -8.38
CA LYS A 13 1.62 -12.74 -9.23
C LYS A 13 0.98 -11.35 -9.24
N SER A 14 -0.35 -11.28 -9.32
CA SER A 14 -1.08 -10.00 -9.28
C SER A 14 -0.88 -9.29 -7.94
N VAL A 15 -1.04 -9.99 -6.82
CA VAL A 15 -0.87 -9.41 -5.47
C VAL A 15 0.58 -8.97 -5.24
N VAL A 16 1.56 -9.78 -5.66
CA VAL A 16 2.98 -9.43 -5.56
C VAL A 16 3.29 -8.18 -6.40
N THR A 17 2.84 -8.14 -7.66
CA THR A 17 3.03 -6.98 -8.54
C THR A 17 2.44 -5.71 -7.93
N LEU A 18 1.19 -5.79 -7.47
CA LEU A 18 0.51 -4.64 -6.86
C LEU A 18 1.18 -4.19 -5.56
N SER A 19 1.69 -5.12 -4.75
CA SER A 19 2.44 -4.80 -3.55
C SER A 19 3.74 -4.05 -3.89
N LEU A 20 4.50 -4.53 -4.86
CA LEU A 20 5.72 -3.84 -5.30
C LEU A 20 5.43 -2.46 -5.89
N LEU A 21 4.37 -2.33 -6.68
CA LEU A 21 3.92 -1.03 -7.18
C LEU A 21 3.53 -0.10 -6.04
N LEU A 22 2.80 -0.59 -5.03
CA LEU A 22 2.41 0.22 -3.87
C LEU A 22 3.63 0.76 -3.13
N PHE A 23 4.68 -0.04 -3.00
CA PHE A 23 5.96 0.38 -2.42
C PHE A 23 6.60 1.54 -3.21
N LEU A 24 6.56 1.48 -4.55
CA LEU A 24 7.11 2.54 -5.41
C LEU A 24 6.37 3.88 -5.29
N PHE A 25 5.12 3.89 -4.83
CA PHE A 25 4.38 5.12 -4.55
C PHE A 25 4.51 5.56 -3.08
N ALA A 26 4.42 4.60 -2.15
CA ALA A 26 4.47 4.85 -0.71
C ALA A 26 5.82 5.34 -0.23
N LEU A 27 6.93 4.76 -0.72
CA LEU A 27 8.27 5.14 -0.28
C LEU A 27 8.62 6.59 -0.64
N PRO A 28 8.54 7.04 -1.90
CA PRO A 28 8.89 8.43 -2.23
C PRO A 28 7.93 9.43 -1.56
N HIS A 29 6.64 9.12 -1.43
CA HIS A 29 5.70 9.99 -0.70
C HIS A 29 6.06 10.15 0.77
N THR A 30 6.36 9.04 1.46
CA THR A 30 6.75 9.11 2.88
C THR A 30 8.08 9.83 3.08
N LEU A 31 9.04 9.67 2.16
CA LEU A 31 10.27 10.46 2.17
C LEU A 31 10.01 11.96 1.97
N GLU A 32 9.07 12.32 1.09
CA GLU A 32 8.62 13.71 0.93
C GLU A 32 7.96 14.24 2.22
N ASP A 33 7.09 13.46 2.88
CA ASP A 33 6.50 13.82 4.17
C ASP A 33 7.56 14.10 5.25
N PHE A 34 8.60 13.25 5.33
CA PHE A 34 9.71 13.47 6.25
C PHE A 34 10.52 14.72 5.89
N ALA A 35 10.82 14.93 4.61
CA ALA A 35 11.61 16.08 4.15
C ALA A 35 10.89 17.42 4.38
N THR A 36 9.56 17.44 4.27
CA THR A 36 8.73 18.63 4.40
C THR A 36 8.21 18.87 5.83
N GLY A 37 8.44 17.92 6.74
CA GLY A 37 8.01 18.00 8.14
C GLY A 37 6.49 17.98 8.32
N GLU A 38 5.75 17.53 7.31
CA GLU A 38 4.28 17.53 7.28
C GLU A 38 3.63 16.81 8.48
N PRO A 39 4.15 15.66 8.94
CA PRO A 39 3.63 14.99 10.13
C PRO A 39 3.75 15.84 11.40
N ALA A 40 4.84 16.61 11.53
CA ALA A 40 5.04 17.49 12.66
C ALA A 40 4.05 18.67 12.66
N LYS A 41 3.65 19.15 11.47
CA LYS A 41 2.59 20.17 11.31
C LYS A 41 1.23 19.65 11.80
N ALA A 42 1.00 18.34 11.72
CA ALA A 42 -0.18 17.66 12.25
C ALA A 42 -0.04 17.25 13.74
N GLY A 43 1.02 17.67 14.42
CA GLY A 43 1.27 17.34 15.84
C GLY A 43 1.79 15.92 16.09
N VAL A 44 2.20 15.19 15.04
CA VAL A 44 2.74 13.83 15.17
C VAL A 44 4.27 13.91 15.29
N PRO A 45 4.87 13.37 16.37
CA PRO A 45 6.32 13.34 16.50
C PRO A 45 6.96 12.48 15.39
N VAL A 46 8.06 12.97 14.81
CA VAL A 46 8.73 12.31 13.68
C VAL A 46 9.13 10.86 13.99
N PHE A 47 9.60 10.58 15.21
CA PHE A 47 9.98 9.22 15.61
C PHE A 47 8.78 8.26 15.60
N VAL A 48 7.59 8.73 16.01
CA VAL A 48 6.36 7.92 15.99
C VAL A 48 6.04 7.53 14.56
N LEU A 49 6.06 8.50 13.64
CA LEU A 49 5.84 8.20 12.23
C LEU A 49 6.89 7.24 11.67
N ALA A 50 8.18 7.47 11.96
CA ALA A 50 9.25 6.60 11.50
C ALA A 50 9.04 5.14 11.92
N TYR A 51 8.67 4.89 13.18
CA TYR A 51 8.34 3.55 13.67
C TYR A 51 7.13 2.95 12.97
N VAL A 52 6.06 3.73 12.78
CA VAL A 52 4.84 3.26 12.10
C VAL A 52 5.15 2.90 10.65
N ILE A 53 5.79 3.80 9.88
CA ILE A 53 6.11 3.57 8.47
C ILE A 53 7.09 2.40 8.31
N ALA A 54 8.12 2.30 9.14
CA ALA A 54 9.02 1.15 9.14
C ALA A 54 8.28 -0.16 9.45
N GLY A 55 7.36 -0.15 10.41
CA GLY A 55 6.50 -1.30 10.74
C GLY A 55 5.59 -1.71 9.57
N ILE A 56 4.99 -0.74 8.88
CA ILE A 56 4.14 -1.00 7.69
C ILE A 56 4.96 -1.62 6.56
N PHE A 57 6.16 -1.11 6.27
CA PHE A 57 7.03 -1.71 5.25
C PHE A 57 7.57 -3.09 5.66
N ALA A 58 7.90 -3.29 6.93
CA ALA A 58 8.27 -4.62 7.45
C ALA A 58 7.11 -5.62 7.31
N LEU A 59 5.88 -5.18 7.61
CA LEU A 59 4.68 -5.99 7.43
C LEU A 59 4.46 -6.33 5.96
N GLN A 60 4.69 -5.39 5.04
CA GLN A 60 4.63 -5.64 3.60
C GLN A 60 5.65 -6.69 3.14
N GLY A 61 6.90 -6.58 3.62
CA GLY A 61 7.92 -7.60 3.37
C GLY A 61 7.53 -8.98 3.91
N LEU A 62 6.96 -9.04 5.12
CA LEU A 62 6.45 -10.27 5.73
C LEU A 62 5.28 -10.88 4.91
N GLY A 63 4.38 -10.03 4.42
CA GLY A 63 3.30 -10.43 3.52
C GLY A 63 3.83 -11.07 2.25
N LEU A 64 4.81 -10.43 1.59
CA LEU A 64 5.45 -10.95 0.38
C LEU A 64 6.18 -12.27 0.64
N PHE A 65 6.91 -12.37 1.75
CA PHE A 65 7.57 -13.61 2.17
C PHE A 65 6.55 -14.75 2.35
N TRP A 66 5.42 -14.50 3.02
CA TRP A 66 4.39 -15.52 3.20
C TRP A 66 3.68 -15.90 1.90
N LEU A 67 3.46 -14.98 0.97
CA LEU A 67 2.98 -15.32 -0.38
C LEU A 67 3.99 -16.20 -1.14
N GLY A 68 5.28 -15.89 -1.08
CA GLY A 68 6.34 -16.71 -1.66
C GLY A 68 6.39 -18.13 -1.08
N ARG A 69 6.03 -18.28 0.20
CA ARG A 69 5.86 -19.56 0.90
C ARG A 69 4.50 -20.22 0.67
N GLN A 70 3.67 -19.68 -0.22
CA GLN A 70 2.33 -20.19 -0.53
C GLN A 70 1.39 -20.23 0.69
N LEU A 71 1.55 -19.29 1.62
CA LEU A 71 0.77 -19.21 2.86
C LEU A 71 -0.33 -18.15 2.76
N ARG A 72 -1.56 -18.55 3.10
CA ARG A 72 -2.79 -17.72 3.03
C ARG A 72 -2.70 -16.40 3.79
N ARG A 73 -1.98 -16.41 4.91
CA ARG A 73 -1.75 -15.22 5.76
C ARG A 73 -1.07 -14.07 5.01
N GLY A 74 -0.35 -14.36 3.92
CA GLY A 74 0.20 -13.33 3.04
C GLY A 74 -0.89 -12.43 2.43
N PHE A 75 -2.04 -12.99 2.02
CA PHE A 75 -3.15 -12.19 1.50
C PHE A 75 -3.77 -11.30 2.58
N VAL A 76 -3.91 -11.80 3.81
CA VAL A 76 -4.51 -11.03 4.92
C VAL A 76 -3.70 -9.77 5.20
N ILE A 77 -2.37 -9.87 5.18
CA ILE A 77 -1.50 -8.71 5.28
C ILE A 77 -1.77 -7.72 4.14
N HIS A 78 -1.82 -8.18 2.89
CA HIS A 78 -2.01 -7.28 1.74
C HIS A 78 -3.42 -6.67 1.67
N ILE A 79 -4.45 -7.32 2.24
CA ILE A 79 -5.75 -6.70 2.47
C ILE A 79 -5.59 -5.49 3.40
N PHE A 80 -4.93 -5.67 4.56
CA PHE A 80 -4.70 -4.57 5.49
C PHE A 80 -3.91 -3.44 4.83
N LEU A 81 -2.81 -3.74 4.14
CA LEU A 81 -1.96 -2.74 3.50
C LEU A 81 -2.67 -2.00 2.37
N GLY A 82 -3.43 -2.73 1.55
CA GLY A 82 -4.24 -2.16 0.47
C GLY A 82 -5.36 -1.25 0.98
N LEU A 83 -5.75 -1.36 2.24
CA LEU A 83 -6.72 -0.46 2.86
C LEU A 83 -6.03 0.70 3.61
N PHE A 84 -4.96 0.40 4.35
CA PHE A 84 -4.22 1.36 5.16
C PHE A 84 -3.73 2.55 4.34
N TRP A 85 -3.02 2.29 3.24
CA TRP A 85 -2.40 3.34 2.45
C TRP A 85 -3.41 4.29 1.79
N PRO A 86 -4.47 3.80 1.10
CA PRO A 86 -5.48 4.69 0.54
C PRO A 86 -6.23 5.51 1.59
N ILE A 87 -6.53 4.93 2.76
CA ILE A 87 -7.22 5.66 3.83
C ILE A 87 -6.28 6.73 4.41
N ALA A 88 -5.04 6.39 4.72
CA ALA A 88 -4.08 7.32 5.30
C ALA A 88 -3.78 8.48 4.33
N ALA A 89 -3.46 8.16 3.07
CA ALA A 89 -3.21 9.16 2.04
C ALA A 89 -4.47 9.98 1.72
N GLY A 90 -5.62 9.32 1.62
CA GLY A 90 -6.92 9.95 1.44
C GLY A 90 -7.22 11.00 2.51
N ALA A 91 -7.19 10.58 3.77
CA ALA A 91 -7.54 11.44 4.89
C ALA A 91 -6.53 12.59 5.10
N ALA A 92 -5.23 12.32 4.94
CA ALA A 92 -4.20 13.31 5.21
C ALA A 92 -3.98 14.30 4.05
N GLN A 93 -4.11 13.85 2.80
CA GLN A 93 -3.61 14.62 1.65
C GLN A 93 -4.71 15.17 0.74
N LEU A 94 -5.85 14.47 0.56
CA LEU A 94 -6.90 14.95 -0.36
C LEU A 94 -7.44 16.33 0.00
N PRO A 95 -7.68 16.71 1.27
CA PRO A 95 -8.17 18.06 1.58
C PRO A 95 -7.24 19.15 1.06
N THR A 96 -5.92 18.95 1.18
CA THR A 96 -4.92 19.91 0.72
C THR A 96 -4.76 19.87 -0.80
N ILE A 97 -4.81 18.69 -1.42
CA ILE A 97 -4.73 18.52 -2.89
C ILE A 97 -5.94 19.15 -3.59
N LEU A 98 -7.12 19.06 -2.98
CA LEU A 98 -8.37 19.63 -3.52
C LEU A 98 -8.54 21.11 -3.20
N SER A 99 -7.65 21.69 -2.39
CA SER A 99 -7.62 23.13 -2.16
C SER A 99 -7.03 23.86 -3.37
N GLU A 100 -7.33 25.15 -3.54
CA GLU A 100 -6.81 25.97 -4.65
C GLU A 100 -5.29 26.29 -4.52
N ASN A 101 -4.66 25.89 -3.41
CA ASN A 101 -3.25 26.16 -3.16
C ASN A 101 -2.34 25.11 -3.83
N PRO A 102 -1.15 25.49 -4.29
CA PRO A 102 -0.17 24.53 -4.80
C PRO A 102 0.18 23.45 -3.77
N TYR A 103 -0.02 22.18 -4.12
CA TYR A 103 0.33 21.06 -3.27
C TYR A 103 1.81 20.70 -3.44
N ARG A 104 2.65 21.13 -2.47
CA ARG A 104 4.07 20.73 -2.34
C ARG A 104 4.87 20.86 -3.64
N SER A 105 5.54 19.78 -4.08
CA SER A 105 6.30 19.74 -5.33
C SER A 105 5.42 19.61 -6.58
N GLY A 106 4.11 19.84 -6.43
CA GLY A 106 3.14 19.94 -7.49
C GLY A 106 2.69 18.56 -7.96
N PHE A 107 2.70 18.37 -9.29
CA PHE A 107 2.17 17.18 -9.93
C PHE A 107 2.79 15.87 -9.42
N ILE A 108 4.10 15.87 -9.10
CA ILE A 108 4.78 14.65 -8.68
C ILE A 108 4.29 14.15 -7.31
N SER A 109 4.03 15.05 -6.36
CA SER A 109 3.43 14.70 -5.06
C SER A 109 2.02 14.14 -5.25
N VAL A 110 1.22 14.80 -6.10
CA VAL A 110 -0.14 14.33 -6.43
C VAL A 110 -0.10 12.96 -7.10
N PHE A 111 0.87 12.72 -7.99
CA PHE A 111 1.08 11.43 -8.64
C PHE A 111 1.40 10.33 -7.63
N PHE A 112 2.26 10.61 -6.63
CA PHE A 112 2.54 9.63 -5.59
C PHE A 112 1.31 9.31 -4.72
N VAL A 113 0.57 10.33 -4.28
CA VAL A 113 -0.65 10.13 -3.50
C VAL A 113 -1.71 9.39 -4.30
N GLY A 114 -1.99 9.82 -5.53
CA GLY A 114 -2.97 9.22 -6.41
C GLY A 114 -2.62 7.77 -6.76
N GLY A 115 -1.36 7.51 -7.11
CA GLY A 115 -0.87 6.16 -7.39
C GLY A 115 -0.99 5.24 -6.17
N MET A 116 -0.67 5.74 -4.98
CA MET A 116 -0.82 4.99 -3.73
C MET A 116 -2.27 4.61 -3.44
N ILE A 117 -3.21 5.55 -3.65
CA ILE A 117 -4.64 5.29 -3.46
C ILE A 117 -5.13 4.25 -4.46
N VAL A 118 -4.86 4.44 -5.75
CA VAL A 118 -5.33 3.55 -6.82
C VAL A 118 -4.75 2.15 -6.65
N ILE A 119 -3.43 2.04 -6.50
CA ILE A 119 -2.75 0.74 -6.36
C ILE A 119 -3.12 0.07 -5.04
N GLY A 120 -3.29 0.82 -3.95
CA GLY A 120 -3.74 0.27 -2.68
C GLY A 120 -5.14 -0.34 -2.78
N VAL A 121 -6.09 0.36 -3.38
CA VAL A 121 -7.45 -0.17 -3.61
C VAL A 121 -7.42 -1.44 -4.48
N LEU A 122 -6.64 -1.43 -5.56
CA LEU A 122 -6.48 -2.63 -6.40
C LEU A 122 -5.85 -3.79 -5.62
N LEU A 123 -4.83 -3.53 -4.80
CA LEU A 123 -4.19 -4.53 -3.94
C LEU A 123 -5.19 -5.12 -2.95
N PHE A 124 -6.01 -4.29 -2.31
CA PHE A 124 -7.07 -4.71 -1.39
C PHE A 124 -8.06 -5.65 -2.09
N LEU A 125 -8.61 -5.21 -3.22
CA LEU A 125 -9.59 -5.99 -3.98
C LEU A 125 -9.01 -7.32 -4.45
N MET A 126 -7.81 -7.30 -5.05
CA MET A 126 -7.16 -8.51 -5.55
C MET A 126 -6.80 -9.48 -4.42
N SER A 127 -6.37 -8.97 -3.26
CA SER A 127 -6.05 -9.82 -2.11
C SER A 127 -7.30 -10.49 -1.52
N ILE A 128 -8.46 -9.79 -1.51
CA ILE A 128 -9.75 -10.39 -1.13
C ILE A 128 -10.15 -11.49 -2.12
N LEU A 129 -10.09 -11.19 -3.42
CA LEU A 129 -10.46 -12.15 -4.46
C LEU A 129 -9.56 -13.39 -4.42
N ALA A 130 -8.25 -13.21 -4.26
CA ALA A 130 -7.30 -14.29 -4.12
C ALA A 130 -7.58 -15.15 -2.88
N LEU A 131 -7.81 -14.53 -1.71
CA LEU A 131 -8.12 -15.24 -0.48
C LEU A 131 -9.43 -16.03 -0.55
N ARG A 132 -10.45 -15.49 -1.23
CA ARG A 132 -11.73 -16.18 -1.46
C ARG A 132 -11.56 -17.36 -2.42
N ALA A 133 -10.84 -17.18 -3.52
CA ALA A 133 -10.58 -18.24 -4.50
C ALA A 133 -9.80 -19.40 -3.89
N ASP A 134 -8.89 -19.12 -2.94
CA ASP A 134 -8.15 -20.12 -2.22
C ASP A 134 -9.04 -20.92 -1.25
N ARG A 135 -10.03 -20.29 -0.59
CA ARG A 135 -11.00 -21.02 0.28
C ARG A 135 -11.94 -21.96 -0.47
N SER A 136 -12.20 -21.70 -1.75
CA SER A 136 -13.04 -22.55 -2.60
C SER A 136 -12.32 -23.78 -3.18
N GLN A 137 -11.03 -23.96 -2.87
CA GLN A 137 -10.21 -25.12 -3.21
C GLN A 137 -9.95 -25.96 -1.96
#